data_AF-A0AAE2BH15-F1
#
_entry.id   AF-A0AAE2BH15-F1
#
_cell.length_a   1.000
_cell.length_b   1.000
_cell.length_c   1.000
_cell.angle_alpha   90.00
_cell.angle_beta   90.00
_cell.angle_gamma   90.00
#
_symmetry.space_group_name_H-M   'P 1'
#
loop_
_entity.id
_entity.type
_entity.pdbx_description
1 polymer ?
#
loop_
_entity_poly.entity_id
_entity_poly.type
_entity_poly.pdbx_seq_one_letter_code
_entity_poly.pdbx_strand_id
1 'polypeptide(L)'
;MEETTAGSSQEGASADAAPPFDPLVPAVPVSYPLKTLEELESRAYFKSFHYSFNQAQVKLQPAGGDGVPPRRRILVCHDMAGGYSDDRYVQGGKNADAYSIWHWYLIDVFVYFSHDLVTLPPPCWTNTAHKHGVKVLGTFIMEWEEGRKRADKLLSTKDSAQMYAERLTELAVALGFDGWLKDFPKLSADVAGDRKFDVYMALMSLEGALMVGDNGQ
;
A
#
# COMPACT_ATOMS: atom_id res chain seq x y z
N MET A 1 14.89 -60.73 10.26
CA MET A 1 14.78 -60.89 11.73
C MET A 1 16.17 -60.55 12.24
N GLU A 2 16.46 -59.36 12.75
CA GLU A 2 15.75 -58.62 13.79
C GLU A 2 15.44 -57.16 13.43
N GLU A 3 14.32 -56.73 13.98
CA GLU A 3 13.72 -55.41 13.98
C GLU A 3 14.17 -54.72 15.28
N THR A 4 14.52 -53.43 15.23
CA THR A 4 14.57 -52.62 16.46
C THR A 4 14.16 -51.19 16.15
N THR A 5 12.89 -50.94 16.45
CA THR A 5 12.22 -49.64 16.48
C THR A 5 12.40 -48.96 17.84
N ALA A 6 12.22 -47.63 17.80
CA ALA A 6 11.90 -46.69 18.89
C ALA A 6 13.08 -46.19 19.77
N GLY A 7 13.18 -44.92 20.15
CA GLY A 7 12.17 -43.87 20.13
C GLY A 7 12.77 -42.46 20.01
N SER A 8 12.08 -41.66 19.19
CA SER A 8 12.17 -40.20 19.13
C SER A 8 11.74 -39.59 20.47
N SER A 9 12.62 -38.83 21.10
CA SER A 9 12.25 -37.86 22.13
C SER A 9 12.44 -36.46 21.54
N GLN A 10 11.45 -36.00 20.78
CA GLN A 10 11.30 -34.58 20.48
C GLN A 10 10.72 -33.92 21.73
N GLU A 11 11.59 -33.36 22.57
CA GLU A 11 11.17 -32.38 23.57
C GLU A 11 10.67 -31.14 22.83
N GLY A 12 9.36 -30.88 22.96
CA GLY A 12 8.71 -29.70 22.43
C GLY A 12 9.28 -28.45 23.08
N ALA A 13 10.13 -27.73 22.33
CA ALA A 13 10.39 -26.33 22.61
C ALA A 13 9.11 -25.55 22.27
N SER A 14 8.40 -25.10 23.30
CA SER A 14 7.35 -24.10 23.18
C SER A 14 7.96 -22.87 22.52
N ALA A 15 7.58 -22.60 21.27
CA ALA A 15 7.92 -21.37 20.60
C ALA A 15 7.31 -20.20 21.39
N ASP A 16 8.14 -19.45 22.09
CA ASP A 16 7.81 -18.12 22.60
C ASP A 16 7.42 -17.27 21.39
N ALA A 17 6.13 -17.17 21.11
CA ALA A 17 5.62 -16.30 20.08
C ALA A 17 5.91 -14.86 20.51
N ALA A 18 6.64 -14.12 19.68
CA ALA A 18 6.89 -12.71 19.90
C ALA A 18 5.56 -11.97 20.17
N PRO A 19 5.56 -10.96 21.05
CA PRO A 19 4.34 -10.21 21.35
C PRO A 19 3.74 -9.62 20.07
N PRO A 20 2.40 -9.47 20.00
CA PRO A 20 1.74 -8.85 18.86
C PRO A 20 2.31 -7.47 18.57
N PHE A 21 2.37 -7.11 17.29
CA PHE A 21 2.81 -5.78 16.87
C PHE A 21 1.86 -4.71 17.42
N ASP A 22 2.42 -3.74 18.14
CA ASP A 22 1.71 -2.55 18.62
C ASP A 22 2.33 -1.30 18.00
N PRO A 23 1.61 -0.58 17.10
CA PRO A 23 2.14 0.59 16.42
C PRO A 23 2.37 1.80 17.35
N LEU A 24 1.86 1.78 18.59
CA LEU A 24 2.00 2.90 19.53
C LEU A 24 3.26 2.80 20.40
N VAL A 25 3.90 1.62 20.44
CA VAL A 25 5.05 1.37 21.30
C VAL A 25 6.36 1.67 20.57
N PRO A 26 7.33 2.34 21.22
CA PRO A 26 8.66 2.52 20.64
C PRO A 26 9.34 1.19 20.27
N ALA A 27 9.76 1.08 19.02
CA ALA A 27 10.45 -0.10 18.48
C ALA A 27 11.38 0.28 17.31
N VAL A 28 12.07 -0.70 16.72
CA VAL A 28 12.77 -0.47 15.44
C VAL A 28 11.74 0.00 14.40
N PRO A 29 11.94 1.16 13.75
CA PRO A 29 10.94 1.68 12.82
C PRO A 29 10.70 0.76 11.62
N VAL A 30 9.44 0.45 11.37
CA VAL A 30 9.00 -0.40 10.26
C VAL A 30 7.82 0.24 9.54
N SER A 31 7.70 -0.10 8.26
CA SER A 31 6.53 0.13 7.43
C SER A 31 5.56 -1.02 7.65
N TYR A 32 4.27 -0.73 7.62
CA TYR A 32 3.22 -1.72 7.83
C TYR A 32 1.90 -1.24 7.21
N PRO A 33 0.99 -2.16 6.85
CA PRO A 33 -0.27 -1.83 6.20
C PRO A 33 -1.36 -1.43 7.20
N LEU A 34 -2.49 -0.89 6.71
CA LEU A 34 -3.76 -0.89 7.45
C LEU A 34 -4.62 -2.06 6.97
N LYS A 35 -5.18 -2.80 7.92
CA LYS A 35 -5.92 -4.04 7.69
C LYS A 35 -7.42 -3.83 7.69
N THR A 36 -7.92 -2.74 8.28
CA THR A 36 -9.35 -2.48 8.45
C THR A 36 -9.75 -1.08 8.01
N LEU A 37 -11.04 -0.90 7.68
CA LEU A 37 -11.58 0.41 7.33
C LEU A 37 -11.61 1.35 8.55
N GLU A 38 -11.76 0.78 9.75
CA GLU A 38 -11.78 1.52 11.01
C GLU A 38 -10.41 2.17 11.30
N GLU A 39 -9.31 1.49 11.00
CA GLU A 39 -7.96 2.06 11.11
C GLU A 39 -7.77 3.25 10.16
N LEU A 40 -8.28 3.14 8.93
CA LEU A 40 -8.23 4.20 7.92
C LEU A 40 -9.14 5.39 8.31
N GLU A 41 -10.38 5.11 8.69
CA GLU A 41 -11.39 6.09 9.11
C GLU A 41 -10.92 6.91 10.33
N SER A 42 -10.36 6.23 11.33
CA SER A 42 -9.89 6.83 12.58
C SER A 42 -8.54 7.53 12.49
N ARG A 43 -7.89 7.51 11.31
CA ARG A 43 -6.53 8.03 11.10
C ARG A 43 -5.52 7.39 12.06
N ALA A 44 -5.66 6.09 12.35
CA ALA A 44 -4.84 5.40 13.33
C ALA A 44 -3.35 5.48 13.01
N TYR A 45 -2.98 5.39 11.72
CA TYR A 45 -1.58 5.43 11.28
C TYR A 45 -0.84 6.68 11.73
N PHE A 46 -1.50 7.85 11.72
CA PHE A 46 -0.88 9.13 12.13
C PHE A 46 -0.55 9.21 13.61
N LYS A 47 -1.11 8.32 14.44
CA LYS A 47 -0.85 8.23 15.88
C LYS A 47 0.27 7.23 16.21
N SER A 48 0.75 6.50 15.20
CA SER A 48 1.79 5.50 15.33
C SER A 48 3.14 6.10 15.71
N PHE A 49 3.89 5.41 16.57
CA PHE A 49 5.30 5.69 16.82
C PHE A 49 6.12 5.65 15.52
N HIS A 50 5.74 4.77 14.59
CA HIS A 50 6.47 4.54 13.35
C HIS A 50 6.20 5.60 12.27
N TYR A 51 5.15 6.41 12.41
CA TYR A 51 4.67 7.30 11.35
C TYR A 51 5.73 8.27 10.84
N SER A 52 6.42 8.99 11.74
CA SER A 52 7.43 10.00 11.34
C SER A 52 8.61 9.40 10.58
N PHE A 53 8.93 8.14 10.84
CA PHE A 53 10.00 7.42 10.16
C PHE A 53 9.60 6.88 8.78
N ASN A 54 8.29 6.79 8.51
CA ASN A 54 7.75 6.30 7.25
C ASN A 54 7.57 7.41 6.19
N GLN A 55 7.88 8.66 6.53
CA GLN A 55 7.78 9.77 5.58
C GLN A 55 8.95 9.78 4.60
N ALA A 56 8.66 9.63 3.31
CA ALA A 56 9.64 9.80 2.25
C ALA A 56 10.17 11.26 2.24
N GLN A 57 11.48 11.39 2.07
CA GLN A 57 12.19 12.68 2.10
C GLN A 57 12.58 13.16 0.71
N VAL A 58 12.69 12.25 -0.25
CA VAL A 58 12.99 12.57 -1.64
C VAL A 58 11.70 12.92 -2.35
N LYS A 59 11.59 14.16 -2.83
CA LYS A 59 10.46 14.58 -3.66
C LYS A 59 10.63 14.05 -5.07
N LEU A 60 9.53 13.64 -5.71
CA LEU A 60 9.53 13.34 -7.13
C LEU A 60 9.94 14.59 -7.91
N GLN A 61 10.99 14.47 -8.72
CA GLN A 61 11.39 15.56 -9.59
C GLN A 61 10.33 15.73 -10.69
N PRO A 62 9.93 16.97 -11.02
CA PRO A 62 9.06 17.21 -12.16
C PRO A 62 9.67 16.57 -13.41
N ALA A 63 8.86 15.86 -14.19
CA ALA A 63 9.32 15.39 -15.50
C ALA A 63 9.77 16.63 -16.30
N GLY A 64 11.00 16.62 -16.81
CA GLY A 64 11.61 17.75 -17.53
C GLY A 64 11.02 18.03 -18.92
N GLY A 65 9.71 17.96 -19.07
CA GLY A 65 8.97 18.25 -20.30
C GLY A 65 7.46 18.08 -20.11
N ASP A 66 6.68 18.99 -20.69
CA ASP A 66 5.22 19.07 -20.57
C ASP A 66 4.46 17.99 -21.37
N GLY A 67 4.89 16.72 -21.28
CA GLY A 67 4.27 15.66 -22.06
C GLY A 67 4.62 14.25 -21.62
N VAL A 68 3.72 13.32 -21.94
CA VAL A 68 3.99 11.88 -21.82
C VAL A 68 5.16 11.54 -22.75
N PRO A 69 6.21 10.85 -22.27
CA PRO A 69 7.32 10.46 -23.13
C PRO A 69 6.82 9.69 -24.36
N PRO A 70 7.33 9.95 -25.58
CA PRO A 70 6.91 9.26 -26.80
C PRO A 70 7.51 7.84 -26.87
N ARG A 71 7.36 7.07 -25.80
CA ARG A 71 7.79 5.67 -25.68
C ARG A 71 6.73 4.85 -24.95
N ARG A 72 6.83 3.52 -25.06
CA ARG A 72 6.03 2.61 -24.23
C ARG A 72 6.35 2.83 -22.76
N ARG A 73 5.32 2.75 -21.92
CA ARG A 73 5.44 2.89 -20.47
C ARG A 73 5.43 1.53 -19.78
N ILE A 74 6.24 1.40 -18.74
CA ILE A 74 6.33 0.18 -17.94
C ILE A 74 5.87 0.50 -16.52
N LEU A 75 4.88 -0.27 -16.07
CA LEU A 75 4.47 -0.35 -14.67
C LEU A 75 5.05 -1.63 -14.07
N VAL A 76 5.70 -1.52 -12.92
CA VAL A 76 6.20 -2.67 -12.15
C VAL A 76 5.34 -2.81 -10.90
N CYS A 77 4.75 -3.98 -10.71
CA CYS A 77 3.99 -4.33 -9.51
C CYS A 77 4.83 -5.28 -8.65
N HIS A 78 5.21 -4.82 -7.46
CA HIS A 78 6.12 -5.51 -6.55
C HIS A 78 5.35 -6.07 -5.35
N ASP A 79 5.07 -7.37 -5.39
CA ASP A 79 4.35 -8.09 -4.32
C ASP A 79 5.30 -8.76 -3.30
N MET A 80 6.55 -9.08 -3.69
CA MET A 80 7.63 -9.61 -2.82
C MET A 80 7.18 -10.55 -1.68
N ALA A 81 6.44 -11.61 -2.06
CA ALA A 81 5.88 -12.58 -1.13
C ALA A 81 4.92 -12.00 -0.07
N GLY A 82 4.02 -11.10 -0.51
CA GLY A 82 3.00 -10.46 0.32
C GLY A 82 3.44 -9.16 0.98
N GLY A 83 4.59 -8.61 0.59
CA GLY A 83 5.12 -7.34 1.09
C GLY A 83 5.62 -7.39 2.54
N TYR A 84 6.20 -6.27 2.97
CA TYR A 84 6.70 -6.00 4.31
C TYR A 84 7.58 -7.10 4.91
N SER A 85 8.49 -7.64 4.11
CA SER A 85 9.50 -8.61 4.56
C SER A 85 10.77 -7.87 4.97
N ASP A 86 11.88 -8.03 4.25
CA ASP A 86 13.11 -7.26 4.50
C ASP A 86 12.96 -5.78 4.18
N ASP A 87 12.03 -5.45 3.28
CA ASP A 87 11.80 -4.09 2.81
C ASP A 87 10.86 -3.28 3.72
N ARG A 88 10.34 -3.87 4.80
CA ARG A 88 9.59 -3.12 5.82
C ARG A 88 10.46 -2.13 6.58
N TYR A 89 11.75 -2.42 6.76
CA TYR A 89 12.64 -1.58 7.55
C TYR A 89 12.95 -0.29 6.80
N VAL A 90 12.60 0.83 7.40
CA VAL A 90 12.58 2.16 6.75
C VAL A 90 13.95 2.65 6.24
N GLN A 91 15.04 2.09 6.78
CA GLN A 91 16.43 2.40 6.39
C GLN A 91 17.18 1.17 5.84
N GLY A 92 16.44 0.15 5.40
CA GLY A 92 17.01 -1.11 4.94
C GLY A 92 17.36 -2.08 6.08
N GLY A 93 17.74 -3.29 5.69
CA GLY A 93 18.10 -4.38 6.59
C GLY A 93 19.54 -4.85 6.41
N LYS A 94 19.85 -6.01 7.00
CA LYS A 94 21.17 -6.65 6.90
C LYS A 94 21.26 -7.70 5.78
N ASN A 95 20.15 -7.97 5.08
CA ASN A 95 20.12 -8.96 4.01
C ASN A 95 20.78 -8.41 2.75
N ALA A 96 21.95 -8.95 2.39
CA ALA A 96 22.68 -8.57 1.19
C ALA A 96 21.98 -9.05 -0.10
N ASP A 97 21.14 -10.08 0.00
CA ASP A 97 20.37 -10.67 -1.10
C ASP A 97 18.96 -10.08 -1.20
N ALA A 98 18.67 -8.99 -0.48
CA ALA A 98 17.39 -8.32 -0.53
C ALA A 98 17.07 -7.88 -1.98
N TYR A 99 15.81 -8.01 -2.36
CA TYR A 99 15.35 -7.64 -3.69
C TYR A 99 15.68 -6.17 -3.98
N SER A 100 16.32 -5.92 -5.13
CA SER A 100 16.73 -4.59 -5.55
C SER A 100 16.40 -4.37 -7.02
N ILE A 101 15.97 -3.15 -7.34
CA ILE A 101 15.74 -2.71 -8.72
C ILE A 101 16.93 -1.85 -9.13
N TRP A 102 17.55 -2.23 -10.25
CA TRP A 102 18.69 -1.51 -10.84
C TRP A 102 18.28 -0.67 -12.05
N HIS A 103 17.30 -1.14 -12.81
CA HIS A 103 16.88 -0.54 -14.08
C HIS A 103 15.73 0.45 -13.93
N TRP A 104 15.78 1.32 -12.92
CA TRP A 104 14.75 2.34 -12.66
C TRP A 104 14.44 3.23 -13.88
N TYR A 105 15.43 3.48 -14.73
CA TYR A 105 15.29 4.27 -15.96
C TYR A 105 14.34 3.67 -17.01
N LEU A 106 13.96 2.38 -16.87
CA LEU A 106 12.97 1.73 -17.72
C LEU A 106 11.55 1.83 -17.15
N ILE A 107 11.40 2.18 -15.88
CA ILE A 107 10.14 2.12 -15.13
C ILE A 107 9.52 3.51 -15.12
N ASP A 108 8.22 3.60 -15.36
CA ASP A 108 7.47 4.85 -15.27
C ASP A 108 6.67 4.94 -13.97
N VAL A 109 6.15 3.78 -13.52
CA VAL A 109 5.36 3.65 -12.30
C VAL A 109 5.78 2.38 -11.57
N PHE A 110 6.06 2.52 -10.29
CA PHE A 110 6.30 1.42 -9.37
C PHE A 110 5.12 1.31 -8.42
N VAL A 111 4.58 0.10 -8.25
CA VAL A 111 3.51 -0.19 -7.31
C VAL A 111 4.06 -1.11 -6.24
N TYR A 112 4.00 -0.66 -5.00
CA TYR A 112 4.25 -1.52 -3.85
C TYR A 112 2.95 -2.24 -3.49
N PHE A 113 2.92 -3.55 -3.71
CA PHE A 113 1.72 -4.37 -3.63
C PHE A 113 1.80 -5.28 -2.40
N SER A 114 0.67 -5.43 -1.71
CA SER A 114 0.43 -6.53 -0.77
C SER A 114 -1.05 -6.91 -0.83
N HIS A 115 -1.42 -7.97 -0.10
CA HIS A 115 -2.80 -8.44 0.03
C HIS A 115 -3.58 -7.78 1.20
N ASP A 116 -3.06 -6.68 1.76
CA ASP A 116 -3.73 -5.93 2.82
C ASP A 116 -4.69 -4.88 2.26
N LEU A 117 -5.65 -4.44 3.08
CA LEU A 117 -6.65 -3.45 2.66
C LEU A 117 -6.00 -2.16 2.15
N VAL A 118 -5.03 -1.62 2.91
CA VAL A 118 -4.26 -0.43 2.57
C VAL A 118 -2.77 -0.75 2.69
N THR A 119 -2.10 -0.84 1.57
CA THR A 119 -0.65 -1.06 1.50
C THR A 119 0.05 0.27 1.25
N LEU A 120 0.84 0.69 2.24
CA LEU A 120 1.66 1.89 2.23
C LEU A 120 3.08 1.56 1.75
N PRO A 121 3.59 2.18 0.66
CA PRO A 121 4.95 1.95 0.20
C PRO A 121 5.98 2.34 1.28
N PRO A 122 6.93 1.45 1.63
CA PRO A 122 8.04 1.80 2.50
C PRO A 122 8.85 2.98 1.96
N PRO A 123 9.36 3.89 2.83
CA PRO A 123 10.08 5.08 2.38
C PRO A 123 11.36 4.75 1.61
N CYS A 124 11.99 3.59 1.83
CA CYS A 124 13.15 3.16 1.06
C CYS A 124 12.82 2.98 -0.43
N TRP A 125 11.65 2.44 -0.75
CA TRP A 125 11.15 2.30 -2.11
C TRP A 125 10.78 3.65 -2.70
N THR A 126 9.97 4.45 -1.99
CA THR A 126 9.53 5.77 -2.43
C THR A 126 10.70 6.70 -2.71
N ASN A 127 11.65 6.79 -1.77
CA ASN A 127 12.83 7.65 -1.94
C ASN A 127 13.68 7.25 -3.14
N THR A 128 13.88 5.95 -3.35
CA THR A 128 14.70 5.44 -4.46
C THR A 128 14.01 5.70 -5.80
N ALA A 129 12.74 5.37 -5.92
CA ALA A 129 11.97 5.62 -7.13
C ALA A 129 11.91 7.11 -7.49
N HIS A 130 11.64 7.99 -6.52
CA HIS A 130 11.60 9.44 -6.73
C HIS A 130 12.95 10.00 -7.18
N LYS A 131 14.07 9.48 -6.65
CA LYS A 131 15.42 9.85 -7.09
C LYS A 131 15.64 9.53 -8.57
N HIS A 132 14.92 8.55 -9.11
CA HIS A 132 14.95 8.16 -10.52
C HIS A 132 13.80 8.75 -11.36
N GLY A 133 12.96 9.63 -10.79
CA GLY A 133 11.82 10.21 -11.49
C GLY A 133 10.65 9.25 -11.72
N VAL A 134 10.58 8.17 -10.95
CA VAL A 134 9.55 7.13 -11.06
C VAL A 134 8.44 7.39 -10.04
N LYS A 135 7.18 7.36 -10.49
CA LYS A 135 6.02 7.50 -9.59
C LYS A 135 5.83 6.23 -8.76
N VAL A 136 5.46 6.38 -7.49
CA VAL A 136 5.19 5.28 -6.56
C VAL A 136 3.75 5.26 -6.12
N LEU A 137 3.09 4.11 -6.30
CA LEU A 137 1.74 3.87 -5.82
C LEU A 137 1.74 2.83 -4.70
N GLY A 138 0.91 3.06 -3.69
CA GLY A 138 0.45 1.99 -2.78
C GLY A 138 -0.71 1.21 -3.39
N THR A 139 -1.22 0.21 -2.67
CA THR A 139 -2.42 -0.54 -3.08
C THR A 139 -3.56 -0.34 -2.10
N PHE A 140 -4.76 -0.17 -2.65
CA PHE A 140 -6.01 -0.24 -1.90
C PHE A 140 -6.88 -1.32 -2.54
N ILE A 141 -7.03 -2.44 -1.84
CA ILE A 141 -7.67 -3.63 -2.40
C ILE A 141 -8.74 -4.17 -1.45
N MET A 142 -9.82 -4.67 -2.05
CA MET A 142 -10.94 -5.27 -1.34
C MET A 142 -11.19 -6.66 -1.88
N GLU A 143 -10.38 -7.61 -1.43
CA GLU A 143 -10.44 -8.98 -1.92
C GLU A 143 -11.42 -9.86 -1.16
N TRP A 144 -12.00 -10.82 -1.90
CA TRP A 144 -12.84 -11.90 -1.37
C TRP A 144 -14.14 -11.42 -0.71
N GLU A 145 -14.77 -12.31 0.07
CA GLU A 145 -16.04 -12.04 0.75
C GLU A 145 -15.92 -10.91 1.80
N GLU A 146 -14.78 -10.80 2.48
CA GLU A 146 -14.53 -9.69 3.40
C GLU A 146 -14.37 -8.36 2.66
N GLY A 147 -13.78 -8.39 1.46
CA GLY A 147 -13.74 -7.25 0.54
C GLY A 147 -15.13 -6.75 0.19
N ARG A 148 -16.09 -7.66 -0.07
CA ARG A 148 -17.49 -7.30 -0.35
C ARG A 148 -18.13 -6.52 0.80
N LYS A 149 -18.00 -7.00 2.05
CA LYS A 149 -18.53 -6.31 3.23
C LYS A 149 -17.91 -4.93 3.43
N ARG A 150 -16.60 -4.80 3.17
CA ARG A 150 -15.89 -3.52 3.22
C ARG A 150 -16.36 -2.57 2.11
N ALA A 151 -16.59 -3.09 0.91
CA ALA A 151 -17.14 -2.33 -0.21
C ALA A 151 -18.55 -1.82 0.13
N ASP A 152 -19.38 -2.64 0.78
CA ASP A 152 -20.71 -2.22 1.23
C ASP A 152 -20.66 -1.03 2.18
N LYS A 153 -19.75 -1.07 3.18
CA LYS A 153 -19.54 0.03 4.14
C LYS A 153 -19.00 1.28 3.44
N LEU A 154 -17.95 1.14 2.63
CA LEU A 154 -17.31 2.26 1.93
C LEU A 154 -18.26 2.92 0.93
N LEU A 155 -18.99 2.13 0.13
CA LEU A 155 -19.89 2.59 -0.93
C LEU A 155 -21.34 2.77 -0.44
N SER A 156 -21.56 2.82 0.87
CA SER A 156 -22.90 2.99 1.45
C SER A 156 -23.55 4.32 1.06
N THR A 157 -22.75 5.39 0.96
CA THR A 157 -23.17 6.73 0.53
C THR A 157 -22.03 7.42 -0.23
N LYS A 158 -22.36 8.52 -0.94
CA LYS A 158 -21.35 9.40 -1.56
C LYS A 158 -20.38 9.95 -0.52
N ASP A 159 -20.90 10.43 0.62
CA ASP A 159 -20.11 11.01 1.69
C ASP A 159 -19.15 9.99 2.31
N SER A 160 -19.58 8.73 2.47
CA SER A 160 -18.71 7.64 2.93
C SER A 160 -17.57 7.40 1.95
N ALA A 161 -17.87 7.24 0.65
CA ALA A 161 -16.87 7.02 -0.39
C ALA A 161 -15.88 8.19 -0.47
N GLN A 162 -16.37 9.42 -0.38
CA GLN A 162 -15.55 10.63 -0.34
C GLN A 162 -14.66 10.67 0.90
N MET A 163 -15.17 10.33 2.08
CA MET A 163 -14.37 10.29 3.31
C MET A 163 -13.19 9.33 3.17
N TYR A 164 -13.40 8.10 2.69
CA TYR A 164 -12.30 7.16 2.49
C TYR A 164 -11.31 7.62 1.39
N ALA A 165 -11.80 8.31 0.35
CA ALA A 165 -10.96 8.95 -0.65
C ALA A 165 -10.02 9.99 -0.05
N GLU A 166 -10.56 10.86 0.80
CA GLU A 166 -9.79 11.88 1.49
C GLU A 166 -8.76 11.23 2.43
N ARG A 167 -9.12 10.18 3.18
CA ARG A 167 -8.17 9.48 4.08
C ARG A 167 -7.00 8.84 3.32
N LEU A 168 -7.27 8.18 2.20
CA LEU A 168 -6.22 7.61 1.35
C LEU A 168 -5.32 8.70 0.75
N THR A 169 -5.91 9.84 0.38
CA THR A 169 -5.16 11.00 -0.15
C THR A 169 -4.29 11.63 0.94
N GLU A 170 -4.82 11.81 2.14
CA GLU A 170 -4.08 12.29 3.32
C GLU A 170 -2.84 11.42 3.58
N LEU A 171 -2.97 10.09 3.51
CA LEU A 171 -1.84 9.17 3.68
C LEU A 171 -0.79 9.30 2.57
N ALA A 172 -1.20 9.38 1.31
CA ALA A 172 -0.30 9.56 0.17
C ALA A 172 0.52 10.86 0.29
N VAL A 173 -0.16 11.96 0.59
CA VAL A 173 0.47 13.27 0.81
C VAL A 173 1.43 13.23 2.00
N ALA A 174 1.00 12.67 3.13
CA ALA A 174 1.75 12.71 4.37
C ALA A 174 3.01 11.82 4.36
N LEU A 175 2.93 10.67 3.69
CA LEU A 175 4.06 9.74 3.56
C LEU A 175 4.90 10.01 2.31
N GLY A 176 4.41 10.86 1.41
CA GLY A 176 5.16 11.39 0.28
C GLY A 176 5.25 10.44 -0.91
N PHE A 177 4.20 9.67 -1.21
CA PHE A 177 4.08 8.85 -2.43
C PHE A 177 2.92 9.35 -3.32
N ASP A 178 2.83 8.86 -4.57
CA ASP A 178 2.11 9.54 -5.65
C ASP A 178 0.66 9.08 -5.89
N GLY A 179 0.15 8.15 -5.07
CA GLY A 179 -1.24 7.70 -5.14
C GLY A 179 -1.41 6.20 -4.98
N TRP A 180 -2.48 5.68 -5.58
CA TRP A 180 -2.98 4.33 -5.29
C TRP A 180 -3.31 3.55 -6.56
N LEU A 181 -2.81 2.31 -6.65
CA LEU A 181 -3.41 1.29 -7.50
C LEU A 181 -4.65 0.74 -6.78
N LYS A 182 -5.75 0.60 -7.53
CA LYS A 182 -7.01 0.06 -7.04
C LYS A 182 -7.28 -1.24 -7.74
N ASP A 183 -7.54 -2.28 -6.97
CA ASP A 183 -8.07 -3.54 -7.49
C ASP A 183 -9.40 -3.86 -6.80
N PHE A 184 -10.42 -4.05 -7.63
CA PHE A 184 -11.72 -4.54 -7.20
C PHE A 184 -11.93 -5.89 -7.90
N PRO A 185 -11.76 -7.03 -7.21
CA PRO A 185 -12.13 -8.30 -7.78
C PRO A 185 -13.61 -8.30 -8.15
N LYS A 186 -13.99 -9.12 -9.14
CA LYS A 186 -15.32 -9.10 -9.79
C LYS A 186 -16.51 -9.04 -8.80
N LEU A 187 -16.44 -9.77 -7.68
CA LEU A 187 -17.47 -9.78 -6.64
C LEU A 187 -17.67 -8.41 -5.95
N SER A 188 -16.59 -7.65 -5.76
CA SER A 188 -16.60 -6.28 -5.23
C SER A 188 -17.00 -5.28 -6.32
N ALA A 189 -16.67 -5.59 -7.58
CA ALA A 189 -17.06 -4.80 -8.73
C ALA A 189 -18.57 -4.88 -9.01
N ASP A 190 -19.24 -6.01 -8.77
CA ASP A 190 -20.71 -6.10 -8.90
C ASP A 190 -21.42 -5.13 -7.94
N VAL A 191 -20.90 -5.03 -6.71
CA VAL A 191 -21.37 -4.07 -5.71
C VAL A 191 -21.17 -2.62 -6.14
N ALA A 192 -20.06 -2.35 -6.84
CA ALA A 192 -19.75 -1.04 -7.41
C ALA A 192 -20.49 -0.76 -8.73
N GLY A 193 -20.87 -1.79 -9.50
CA GLY A 193 -21.54 -1.67 -10.79
C GLY A 193 -23.04 -1.40 -10.66
N ASP A 194 -23.69 -1.97 -9.65
CA ASP A 194 -25.12 -1.72 -9.37
C ASP A 194 -25.35 -0.34 -8.73
N ARG A 195 -24.35 0.21 -8.05
CA ARG A 195 -24.39 1.54 -7.45
C ARG A 195 -23.66 2.50 -8.39
N LYS A 196 -24.41 3.34 -9.12
CA LYS A 196 -23.93 4.40 -10.04
C LYS A 196 -23.03 5.50 -9.42
N PHE A 197 -22.21 5.17 -8.44
CA PHE A 197 -21.12 5.99 -7.96
C PHE A 197 -19.88 5.47 -8.66
N ASP A 198 -19.68 5.87 -9.92
CA ASP A 198 -18.37 5.72 -10.56
C ASP A 198 -17.35 6.35 -9.63
N VAL A 199 -16.60 5.48 -8.95
CA VAL A 199 -15.81 5.79 -7.77
C VAL A 199 -14.72 6.77 -8.24
N TYR A 200 -14.92 8.05 -7.90
CA TYR A 200 -14.13 9.28 -8.20
C TYR A 200 -12.70 9.23 -7.63
N MET A 201 -12.01 8.17 -7.95
CA MET A 201 -10.95 7.60 -7.15
C MET A 201 -9.84 7.05 -8.04
N ALA A 202 -10.09 6.94 -9.35
CA ALA A 202 -9.05 6.76 -10.34
C ALA A 202 -8.27 8.07 -10.47
N LEU A 203 -6.97 8.03 -10.16
CA LEU A 203 -6.01 9.12 -10.37
C LEU A 203 -6.29 10.41 -9.56
N MET A 204 -6.23 10.34 -8.22
CA MET A 204 -5.60 11.47 -7.52
C MET A 204 -4.09 11.42 -7.77
N SER A 205 -3.68 11.70 -9.02
CA SER A 205 -2.36 12.26 -9.25
C SER A 205 -2.32 13.54 -8.42
N LEU A 206 -1.22 13.83 -7.74
CA LEU A 206 -1.00 15.09 -7.02
C LEU A 206 -1.14 16.36 -7.90
N GLU A 207 -1.51 16.20 -9.16
CA GLU A 207 -1.94 17.25 -10.08
C GLU A 207 -3.46 17.17 -10.26
N GLY A 208 -4.19 18.13 -9.67
CA GLY A 208 -5.54 18.49 -10.10
C GLY A 208 -6.68 17.98 -9.23
N ALA A 209 -6.82 18.59 -8.04
CA ALA A 209 -8.14 18.79 -7.47
C ALA A 209 -8.96 19.68 -8.43
N LEU A 210 -9.82 19.08 -9.25
CA LEU A 210 -10.83 19.80 -10.03
C LEU A 210 -12.21 19.34 -9.59
N MET A 211 -12.68 20.06 -8.57
CA MET A 211 -14.10 20.29 -8.31
C MET A 211 -14.77 20.78 -9.59
N VAL A 212 -15.68 20.01 -10.16
CA VAL A 212 -16.78 20.59 -10.95
C VAL A 212 -18.06 19.95 -10.45
N GLY A 213 -18.71 20.69 -9.55
CA GLY A 213 -20.12 20.49 -9.28
C GLY A 213 -20.93 20.71 -10.56
N ASP A 214 -21.93 19.85 -10.68
CA ASP A 214 -23.12 20.01 -11.51
C ASP A 214 -23.55 21.48 -11.61
N ASN A 215 -23.63 22.00 -12.83
CA ASN A 215 -24.54 23.09 -13.16
C ASN A 215 -25.38 22.59 -14.33
N GLY A 216 -26.52 22.01 -13.98
CA GLY A 216 -27.57 21.68 -14.93
C GLY A 216 -27.94 22.88 -15.78
N GLN A 217 -27.94 22.65 -17.09
CA GLN A 217 -28.92 23.11 -18.06
C GLN A 217 -29.04 22.05 -19.15
#